data_AF-A0A227J9I6-F1
#
_entry.id   AF-A0A227J9I6-F1
#
_cell.length_a   1.000
_cell.length_b   1.000
_cell.length_c   1.000
_cell.angle_alpha   90.00
_cell.angle_beta   90.00
_cell.angle_gamma   90.00
#
_symmetry.space_group_name_H-M   'P 1'
#
loop_
_entity.id
_entity.type
_entity.pdbx_description
1 polymer ?
#
loop_
_entity_poly.entity_id
_entity_poly.type
_entity_poly.pdbx_seq_one_letter_code
_entity_poly.pdbx_strand_id
1 'polypeptide(L)' 'MSQQYNVAILGATGAVGETILEVLQERKFPVGELFLLASERSEGKTYRFNGKTVRVQNVEEFDWSQAHIALFSAGG' A
#
# COMPACT_ATOMS: atom_id res chain seq x y z
N MET A 1 -14.67 -0.41 18.92
CA MET A 1 -13.89 -0.96 17.79
C MET A 1 -12.59 -0.17 17.73
N SER A 2 -11.44 -0.83 17.53
CA SER A 2 -10.16 -0.13 17.35
C SER A 2 -10.22 0.67 16.04
N GLN A 3 -9.75 1.92 16.08
CA GLN A 3 -9.72 2.78 14.90
C GLN A 3 -8.82 2.17 13.82
N GLN A 4 -9.36 2.01 12.61
CA GLN A 4 -8.62 1.53 11.44
C GLN A 4 -8.25 2.69 10.52
N TYR A 5 -7.14 2.55 9.81
CA TYR A 5 -6.65 3.55 8.87
C TYR A 5 -6.59 2.99 7.47
N ASN A 6 -7.07 3.77 6.49
CA ASN A 6 -6.84 3.51 5.10
C ASN A 6 -5.41 3.95 4.76
N VAL A 7 -4.59 3.02 4.28
CA VAL A 7 -3.15 3.25 4.08
C VAL A 7 -2.83 3.14 2.59
N ALA A 8 -2.21 4.16 2.03
CA ALA A 8 -1.62 4.15 0.70
C ALA A 8 -0.10 3.99 0.78
N ILE A 9 0.47 3.14 -0.07
CA ILE A 9 1.92 2.96 -0.20
C ILE A 9 2.30 3.23 -1.65
N LEU A 10 2.97 4.37 -1.91
CA LEU A 10 3.55 4.67 -3.21
C LEU A 10 4.97 4.10 -3.29
N GLY A 11 5.23 3.31 -4.32
CA GLY A 11 6.47 2.54 -4.44
C GLY A 11 6.37 1.17 -3.77
N ALA A 12 5.15 0.62 -3.66
CA ALA A 12 4.89 -0.69 -3.04
C ALA A 12 5.69 -1.84 -3.68
N THR A 13 6.18 -1.66 -4.91
CA THR A 13 6.91 -2.67 -5.68
C THR A 13 8.44 -2.57 -5.55
N GLY A 14 8.94 -1.60 -4.79
CA GLY A 14 10.36 -1.48 -4.45
C GLY A 14 10.68 -2.14 -3.12
N ALA A 15 11.97 -2.40 -2.86
CA ALA A 15 12.42 -3.09 -1.66
C ALA A 15 11.87 -2.47 -0.36
N VAL A 16 11.90 -1.14 -0.25
CA VAL A 16 11.37 -0.43 0.92
C VAL A 16 9.84 -0.52 1.02
N GLY A 17 9.11 -0.50 -0.10
CA GLY A 17 7.66 -0.68 -0.13
C GLY A 17 7.24 -2.08 0.36
N GLU A 18 7.99 -3.11 -0.04
CA GLU A 18 7.80 -4.48 0.44
C GLU A 18 8.09 -4.59 1.94
N THR A 19 9.19 -4.00 2.43
CA THR A 19 9.49 -3.95 3.87
C THR A 19 8.41 -3.22 4.66
N ILE A 20 7.85 -2.12 4.14
CA ILE A 20 6.73 -1.41 4.79
C ILE A 20 5.53 -2.35 4.95
N LEU A 21 5.20 -3.14 3.92
CA LEU A 21 4.10 -4.10 3.98
C LEU A 21 4.31 -5.16 5.06
N GLU A 22 5.51 -5.75 5.11
CA GLU A 22 5.90 -6.72 6.13
C GLU A 22 5.78 -6.14 7.53
N VAL A 23 6.34 -4.95 7.76
CA VAL A 23 6.30 -4.27 9.07
C VAL A 23 4.86 -3.96 9.49
N LEU A 24 3.99 -3.50 8.58
CA LEU A 24 2.58 -3.26 8.90
C LEU A 24 1.88 -4.55 9.37
N GLN A 25 2.20 -5.69 8.76
CA GLN A 25 1.65 -6.99 9.17
C GLN A 25 2.22 -7.46 10.51
N GLU A 26 3.54 -7.44 10.68
CA GLU A 26 4.22 -7.87 11.91
C GLU A 26 3.75 -7.08 13.13
N ARG A 27 3.60 -5.76 12.96
CA ARG A 27 3.13 -4.86 14.02
C ARG A 27 1.62 -4.93 14.24
N LYS A 28 0.90 -5.73 13.44
CA LYS A 28 -0.56 -5.81 13.43
C LYS A 28 -1.19 -4.41 13.37
N PHE A 29 -0.61 -3.54 12.54
CA PHE A 29 -1.11 -2.18 12.38
C PHE A 29 -2.58 -2.23 11.93
N PRO A 30 -3.47 -1.42 12.51
CA PRO A 30 -4.90 -1.50 12.22
C PRO A 30 -5.22 -0.89 10.85
N VAL A 31 -4.85 -1.60 9.78
CA VAL A 31 -5.20 -1.25 8.40
C VAL A 31 -6.67 -1.59 8.16
N GLY A 32 -7.41 -0.62 7.61
CA GLY A 32 -8.75 -0.81 7.05
C GLY A 32 -8.64 -1.27 5.61
N GLU A 33 -8.55 -0.29 4.69
CA GLU A 33 -8.21 -0.52 3.28
C GLU A 33 -6.72 -0.24 3.01
N LEU A 34 -6.13 -1.05 2.13
CA LEU A 34 -4.73 -0.95 1.72
C LEU A 34 -4.65 -0.66 0.22
N PHE A 35 -4.00 0.45 -0.12
CA PHE A 35 -3.78 0.87 -1.50
C PHE A 35 -2.29 0.73 -1.83
N LEU A 36 -1.96 -0.21 -2.72
CA LEU A 36 -0.61 -0.36 -3.25
C LEU A 36 -0.52 0.44 -4.54
N LEU A 37 0.38 1.42 -4.58
CA LEU A 37 0.50 2.35 -5.69
C LEU A 37 1.90 2.27 -6.28
N ALA A 38 1.98 2.29 -7.61
CA ALA A 38 3.23 2.39 -8.34
C ALA A 38 2.99 3.13 -9.66
N SER A 39 4.05 3.34 -10.43
CA SER A 39 3.92 3.81 -11.82
C SER A 39 3.28 2.72 -12.69
N GLU A 40 2.76 3.12 -13.85
CA GLU A 40 2.17 2.25 -14.87
C GLU A 40 3.03 1.00 -15.16
N ARG A 41 4.36 1.14 -15.16
CA ARG A 41 5.33 0.04 -15.38
C ARG A 41 5.20 -1.13 -14.42
N SER A 42 4.66 -0.87 -13.22
CA SER A 42 4.56 -1.85 -12.13
C SER A 42 3.11 -2.12 -11.72
N GLU A 43 2.14 -1.53 -12.42
CA GLU A 43 0.72 -1.78 -12.21
C GLU A 43 0.39 -3.26 -12.44
N GLY A 44 -0.58 -3.80 -11.70
CA GLY A 44 -1.09 -5.15 -11.90
C GLY A 44 -0.34 -6.23 -11.13
N LYS A 45 0.82 -5.93 -10.55
CA LYS A 45 1.44 -6.80 -9.54
C LYS A 45 0.47 -7.01 -8.37
N THR A 46 0.60 -8.14 -7.68
CA THR A 46 -0.26 -8.47 -6.54
C THR A 46 0.57 -8.89 -5.35
N TYR A 47 0.13 -8.48 -4.17
CA TYR A 47 0.75 -8.82 -2.89
C TYR A 47 -0.30 -9.41 -1.96
N ARG A 48 0.13 -10.27 -1.03
CA ARG A 48 -0.75 -10.77 0.04
C ARG A 48 -0.59 -9.91 1.27
N PHE A 49 -1.70 -9.39 1.78
CA PHE A 49 -1.76 -8.63 3.02
C PHE A 49 -2.95 -9.10 3.85
N ASN A 50 -2.68 -9.56 5.08
CA ASN A 50 -3.69 -10.08 6.01
C ASN A 50 -4.66 -11.11 5.39
N GLY A 51 -4.12 -12.03 4.59
CA GLY A 51 -4.90 -13.08 3.91
C GLY A 51 -5.70 -12.61 2.69
N LYS A 52 -5.64 -11.32 2.35
CA LYS A 52 -6.24 -10.76 1.12
C LYS A 52 -5.16 -10.56 0.06
N THR A 53 -5.55 -10.73 -1.20
CA THR A 53 -4.72 -10.33 -2.34
C THR A 53 -5.02 -8.88 -2.68
N VAL A 54 -4.00 -8.03 -2.68
CA VAL A 54 -4.10 -6.60 -3.00
C VAL A 54 -3.34 -6.35 -4.30
N ARG A 55 -4.02 -5.73 -5.28
CA ARG A 55 -3.44 -5.39 -6.58
C ARG A 55 -2.81 -4.00 -6.52
N VAL A 56 -1.65 -3.85 -7.14
CA VAL A 56 -0.99 -2.57 -7.37
C VAL A 56 -1.76 -1.79 -8.43
N GLN A 57 -2.13 -0.56 -8.07
CA GLN A 57 -2.85 0.41 -8.90
C GLN A 57 -1.88 1.47 -9.41
N ASN A 58 -2.24 2.10 -10.53
CA ASN A 58 -1.51 3.25 -11.04
C ASN A 58 -1.72 4.44 -10.09
N VAL A 59 -0.61 5.06 -9.66
CA VAL A 59 -0.64 6.24 -8.79
C VAL A 59 -1.33 7.44 -9.43
N GLU A 60 -1.26 7.59 -10.76
CA GLU A 60 -1.84 8.74 -11.47
C GLU A 60 -3.37 8.72 -11.46
N GLU A 61 -3.97 7.53 -11.34
CA GLU A 61 -5.42 7.33 -11.31
C GLU A 61 -5.98 7.26 -9.88
N PHE A 62 -5.12 7.36 -8.87
CA PHE A 62 -5.52 7.14 -7.48
C PHE A 62 -6.18 8.37 -6.84
N ASP A 63 -7.35 8.16 -6.25
CA ASP A 63 -8.06 9.17 -5.45
C ASP A 63 -7.51 9.22 -4.02
N TRP A 64 -6.62 10.17 -3.76
CA TRP A 64 -5.97 10.37 -2.47
C TRP A 64 -6.92 10.73 -1.32
N SER A 65 -8.15 11.17 -1.59
CA SER A 65 -9.12 11.46 -0.53
C SER A 65 -9.54 10.21 0.27
N GLN A 66 -9.30 9.02 -0.29
CA GLN A 66 -9.62 7.73 0.33
C GLN A 66 -8.56 7.28 1.36
N ALA A 67 -7.36 7.86 1.33
CA ALA A 67 -6.25 7.49 2.20
C ALA A 67 -6.21 8.37 3.46
N HIS A 68 -6.12 7.75 4.63
CA HIS A 68 -5.84 8.45 5.89
C HIS A 68 -4.35 8.66 6.09
N ILE A 69 -3.54 7.70 5.64
CA ILE A 69 -2.08 7.71 5.76
C ILE A 69 -1.50 7.34 4.40
N ALA A 70 -0.47 8.05 3.97
CA ALA A 70 0.27 7.75 2.75
C ALA A 70 1.77 7.64 3.04
N LEU A 71 2.37 6.53 2.64
CA LEU A 71 3.80 6.25 2.78
C LEU A 71 4.45 6.29 1.39
N PHE A 72 5.39 7.21 1.21
CA PHE A 72 6.04 7.45 -0.07
C PHE A 72 7.44 6.86 -0.06
N SER A 73 7.64 5.86 -0.90
CA SER A 73 8.92 5.20 -1.13
C SER A 73 9.15 4.97 -2.63
N ALA A 74 8.99 6.03 -3.41
CA ALA A 74 9.19 6.03 -4.86
C ALA A 74 10.30 7.02 -5.25
N GLY A 75 11.53 6.68 -4.89
CA GLY A 75 12.73 7.40 -5.32
C GLY A 75 13.50 6.57 -6.35
N GLY A 76 13.44 6.98 -7.62
CA GLY A 76 14.11 6.33 -8.74
C GLY A 76 13.62 6.84 -10.09
#